data_AF-A0ABD0Y9X5-F1
#
_entry.id   AF-A0ABD0Y9X5-F1
#
_cell.length_a   1.000
_cell.length_b   1.000
_cell.length_c   1.000
_cell.angle_alpha   90.00
_cell.angle_beta   90.00
_cell.angle_gamma   90.00
#
_symmetry.space_group_name_H-M   'P 1'
#
loop_
_entity.id
_entity.type
_entity.pdbx_description
1 polymer ?
#
loop_
_entity_poly.entity_id
_entity_poly.type
_entity_poly.pdbx_seq_one_letter_code
_entity_poly.pdbx_strand_id
1 'polypeptide(L)'
;MYVCERVAPHQVFTQSGPLLQQHVLLSLIQQLSADMNHHTEIRHRYLEEAVMNLDPKNSATREHMPAVLSALHKQLQLYISLHPNAPIAKRVRMLQMATQSLLA
;
A
#
# COMPACT_ATOMS: atom_id res chain seq x y z
N MET A 1 1.14 -10.60 -13.19
CA MET A 1 1.18 -9.20 -12.74
C MET A 1 2.57 -8.63 -13.04
N TYR A 2 2.76 -7.92 -14.16
CA TYR A 2 4.09 -7.61 -14.76
C TYR A 2 4.56 -6.16 -14.60
N VAL A 3 3.75 -5.26 -14.01
CA VAL A 3 4.04 -3.81 -14.01
C VAL A 3 4.98 -3.39 -12.86
N CYS A 4 4.89 -4.03 -11.68
CA CYS A 4 5.74 -3.71 -10.53
C CYS A 4 7.22 -4.14 -10.68
N GLU A 5 7.52 -5.00 -11.67
CA GLU A 5 8.89 -5.47 -11.94
C GLU A 5 9.61 -4.63 -13.01
N ARG A 6 8.88 -3.81 -13.78
CA ARG A 6 9.44 -3.07 -14.94
C ARG A 6 9.52 -1.56 -14.75
N VAL A 7 8.83 -1.03 -13.76
CA VAL A 7 8.84 0.39 -13.43
C VAL A 7 9.32 0.51 -12.00
N ALA A 8 10.13 1.52 -11.69
CA ALA A 8 10.55 1.77 -10.31
C ALA A 8 9.54 2.71 -9.63
N PRO A 9 9.30 2.59 -8.30
CA PRO A 9 8.32 3.43 -7.59
C PRO A 9 8.52 4.93 -7.84
N HIS A 10 9.78 5.38 -7.89
CA HIS A 10 10.14 6.79 -8.13
C HIS A 10 9.74 7.33 -9.52
N GLN A 11 9.49 6.46 -10.51
CA GLN A 11 9.00 6.86 -11.82
C GLN A 11 7.47 6.99 -11.85
N VAL A 12 6.78 6.37 -10.90
CA VAL A 12 5.31 6.39 -10.77
C VAL A 12 4.86 7.47 -9.80
N PHE A 13 5.60 7.64 -8.71
CA PHE A 13 5.37 8.62 -7.66
C PHE A 13 6.45 9.71 -7.78
N THR A 14 6.21 10.70 -8.64
CA THR A 14 7.15 11.82 -8.84
C THR A 14 7.01 12.87 -7.74
N GLN A 15 8.08 13.62 -7.45
CA GLN A 15 8.09 14.70 -6.44
C GLN A 15 7.07 15.82 -6.70
N SER A 16 6.52 15.93 -7.91
CA SER A 16 5.49 16.91 -8.29
C SER A 16 4.05 16.50 -7.95
N GLY A 17 3.87 15.34 -7.29
CA GLY A 17 2.57 14.77 -6.95
C GLY A 17 2.33 13.41 -7.61
N PRO A 18 1.32 12.66 -7.16
CA PRO A 18 1.01 11.36 -7.75
C PRO A 18 0.50 11.55 -9.17
N LEU A 19 1.22 11.00 -10.15
CA LEU A 19 0.76 10.90 -11.54
C LEU A 19 -0.45 9.97 -11.69
N LEU A 20 -0.68 9.11 -10.69
CA LEU A 20 -1.75 8.13 -10.67
C LEU A 20 -3.04 8.69 -10.06
N GLN A 21 -4.16 8.39 -10.72
CA GLN A 21 -5.48 8.68 -10.20
C GLN A 21 -5.77 7.84 -8.94
N GLN A 22 -6.59 8.38 -8.03
CA GLN A 22 -6.89 7.76 -6.73
C GLN A 22 -7.44 6.33 -6.86
N HIS A 23 -8.27 6.06 -7.87
CA HIS A 23 -8.80 4.71 -8.12
C HIS A 23 -7.71 3.71 -8.57
N VAL A 24 -6.67 4.18 -9.26
CA VAL A 24 -5.52 3.37 -9.66
C VAL A 24 -4.67 3.04 -8.43
N LEU A 25 -4.46 4.02 -7.54
CA LEU A 25 -3.78 3.78 -6.25
C LEU A 25 -4.52 2.74 -5.42
N LEU A 26 -5.86 2.87 -5.33
CA LEU A 26 -6.68 1.92 -4.58
C LEU A 26 -6.62 0.50 -5.17
N SER A 27 -6.69 0.39 -6.49
CA SER A 27 -6.59 -0.88 -7.21
C SER A 27 -5.20 -1.50 -7.04
N LEU A 28 -4.15 -0.69 -7.07
CA LEU A 28 -2.77 -1.14 -6.84
C LEU A 28 -2.60 -1.68 -5.41
N ILE A 29 -3.13 -0.96 -4.41
CA ILE A 29 -3.10 -1.42 -3.02
C ILE A 29 -3.85 -2.74 -2.89
N GLN A 30 -5.06 -2.85 -3.43
CA GLN A 30 -5.85 -4.07 -3.39
C GLN A 30 -5.11 -5.25 -4.03
N GLN A 31 -4.53 -5.03 -5.21
CA GLN A 31 -3.77 -6.03 -5.96
C GLN A 31 -2.53 -6.52 -5.21
N LEU A 32 -1.76 -5.60 -4.63
CA LEU A 32 -0.54 -5.92 -3.87
C LEU A 32 -0.85 -6.56 -2.51
N SER A 33 -1.97 -6.19 -1.90
CA SER A 33 -2.43 -6.78 -0.63
C SER A 33 -2.91 -8.22 -0.80
N ALA A 34 -3.48 -8.57 -1.96
CA ALA A 34 -4.05 -9.89 -2.20
C ALA A 34 -2.98 -11.00 -2.31
N ASP A 35 -1.76 -10.66 -2.72
CA ASP A 35 -0.62 -11.60 -2.82
C ASP A 35 0.58 -11.02 -2.07
N MET A 36 0.47 -10.94 -0.75
CA MET A 36 1.62 -10.57 0.08
C MET A 36 2.66 -11.70 0.14
N ASN A 37 2.27 -12.97 0.03
CA ASN A 37 3.14 -14.15 0.19
C ASN A 37 4.39 -14.20 -0.71
N HIS A 38 4.38 -13.56 -1.89
CA HIS A 38 5.57 -13.42 -2.76
C HIS A 38 6.43 -12.20 -2.39
N HIS A 39 6.55 -11.94 -1.08
CA HIS A 39 7.17 -10.80 -0.42
C HIS A 39 8.47 -10.31 -1.08
N THR A 40 8.35 -9.31 -1.96
CA THR A 40 9.50 -8.56 -2.47
C THR A 40 9.53 -7.19 -1.84
N GLU A 41 10.73 -6.72 -1.48
CA GLU A 41 10.96 -5.39 -0.92
C GLU A 41 10.35 -4.28 -1.80
N ILE A 42 10.31 -4.51 -3.11
CA ILE A 42 9.71 -3.63 -4.12
C ILE A 42 8.20 -3.45 -3.87
N ARG A 43 7.44 -4.53 -3.62
CA ARG A 43 6.00 -4.44 -3.35
C ARG A 43 5.70 -3.61 -2.10
N HIS A 44 6.52 -3.74 -1.06
CA HIS A 44 6.38 -2.94 0.15
C HIS A 44 6.61 -1.45 -0.11
N ARG A 45 7.62 -1.08 -0.91
CA ARG A 45 7.83 0.32 -1.30
C ARG A 45 6.65 0.87 -2.12
N TYR A 46 6.10 0.07 -3.03
CA TYR A 46 4.90 0.47 -3.78
C TYR A 46 3.68 0.70 -2.89
N LEU A 47 3.47 -0.17 -1.89
CA LEU A 47 2.38 0.01 -0.92
C LEU A 47 2.60 1.25 -0.03
N GLU A 48 3.83 1.48 0.44
CA GLU A 48 4.18 2.69 1.20
C GLU A 48 3.84 3.95 0.40
N GLU A 49 4.36 4.06 -0.83
CA GLU A 49 4.10 5.22 -1.69
C GLU A 49 2.62 5.37 -2.04
N ALA A 50 1.93 4.28 -2.38
CA ALA A 50 0.50 4.34 -2.71
C ALA A 50 -0.33 4.83 -1.53
N VAL A 51 -0.08 4.33 -0.32
CA VAL A 51 -0.79 4.76 0.90
C VAL A 51 -0.50 6.21 1.23
N MET A 52 0.74 6.68 1.08
CA MET A 52 1.13 8.08 1.34
C MET A 52 0.51 9.07 0.36
N ASN A 53 0.14 8.62 -0.84
CA ASN A 53 -0.46 9.44 -1.89
C ASN A 53 -2.01 9.30 -1.97
N LEU A 54 -2.62 8.50 -1.10
CA LEU A 54 -4.08 8.41 -1.03
C LEU A 54 -4.68 9.70 -0.47
N ASP A 55 -5.73 10.19 -1.13
CA ASP A 55 -6.55 11.30 -0.67
C ASP A 55 -7.89 10.78 -0.13
N PRO A 56 -8.07 10.71 1.20
CA PRO A 56 -9.32 10.23 1.81
C PRO A 56 -10.52 11.16 1.55
N LYS A 57 -10.30 12.38 1.06
CA LYS A 57 -11.37 13.33 0.71
C LYS A 57 -11.87 13.15 -0.72
N ASN A 58 -11.21 12.31 -1.53
CA ASN A 58 -11.61 12.08 -2.91
C ASN A 58 -12.95 11.35 -3.00
N SER A 59 -13.95 12.01 -3.59
CA SER A 59 -15.33 11.51 -3.68
C SER A 59 -15.48 10.20 -4.46
N ALA A 60 -14.61 9.93 -5.43
CA ALA A 60 -14.69 8.74 -6.27
C ALA A 60 -14.18 7.48 -5.56
N THR A 61 -13.29 7.61 -4.57
CA THR A 61 -12.68 6.47 -3.87
C THR A 61 -13.11 6.33 -2.42
N ARG A 62 -13.74 7.35 -1.83
CA ARG A 62 -14.15 7.38 -0.42
C ARG A 62 -14.98 6.17 0.01
N GLU A 63 -15.87 5.69 -0.86
CA GLU A 63 -16.72 4.53 -0.55
C GLU A 63 -15.96 3.21 -0.52
N HIS A 64 -14.98 3.04 -1.40
CA HIS A 64 -14.21 1.79 -1.53
C HIS A 64 -12.99 1.74 -0.59
N MET A 65 -12.51 2.91 -0.15
CA MET A 65 -11.30 3.03 0.64
C MET A 65 -11.32 2.24 1.95
N PRO A 66 -12.40 2.26 2.77
CA PRO A 66 -12.45 1.48 4.01
C PRO A 66 -12.27 -0.02 3.80
N ALA A 67 -12.89 -0.58 2.76
CA ALA A 67 -12.81 -2.00 2.46
C ALA A 67 -11.38 -2.40 2.04
N VAL A 68 -10.76 -1.62 1.16
CA VAL A 68 -9.41 -1.89 0.66
C VAL A 68 -8.37 -1.72 1.77
N LEU A 69 -8.44 -0.63 2.54
CA LEU A 69 -7.47 -0.37 3.62
C LEU A 69 -7.64 -1.35 4.79
N SER A 70 -8.85 -1.80 5.10
CA SER A 70 -9.07 -2.85 6.11
C SER A 70 -8.45 -4.18 5.69
N ALA A 71 -8.54 -4.54 4.40
CA ALA A 71 -7.91 -5.73 3.87
C ALA A 71 -6.38 -5.63 3.93
N LEU A 72 -5.81 -4.50 3.51
CA LEU A 72 -4.38 -4.22 3.64
C LEU A 72 -3.94 -4.33 5.10
N HIS A 73 -4.64 -3.69 6.04
CA HIS A 73 -4.29 -3.71 7.46
C HIS A 73 -4.21 -5.14 8.01
N LYS A 74 -5.19 -6.00 7.69
CA LYS A 74 -5.20 -7.41 8.10
C LYS A 74 -3.99 -8.17 7.57
N GLN A 75 -3.61 -7.93 6.31
CA GLN A 75 -2.46 -8.59 5.69
C GLN A 75 -1.13 -8.11 6.29
N LEU A 76 -1.00 -6.81 6.57
CA LEU A 76 0.16 -6.25 7.27
C LEU A 76 0.30 -6.83 8.69
N GLN A 77 -0.82 -6.95 9.41
CA GLN A 77 -0.85 -7.56 10.75
C GLN A 77 -0.42 -9.03 10.71
N LEU A 78 -0.93 -9.80 9.75
CA LEU A 78 -0.55 -11.20 9.55
C LEU A 78 0.95 -11.33 9.22
N TYR A 79 1.48 -10.45 8.37
CA TYR A 79 2.91 -10.44 8.06
C TYR A 79 3.78 -10.19 9.31
N ILE A 80 3.41 -9.20 10.12
CA ILE A 80 4.16 -8.84 11.33
C ILE A 80 4.14 -9.99 12.35
N SER A 81 3.04 -10.73 12.45
CA SER A 81 2.95 -11.87 13.38
C SER A 81 3.78 -13.07 12.91
N LEU A 82 3.86 -13.32 11.60
CA LEU A 82 4.66 -14.39 11.01
C LEU A 82 6.16 -14.06 10.98
N HIS A 83 6.52 -12.78 10.86
CA HIS A 83 7.91 -12.33 10.69
C HIS A 83 8.32 -11.23 11.70
N PRO A 84 8.25 -11.51 13.02
CA PRO A 84 8.43 -10.47 14.06
C PRO A 84 9.83 -9.83 14.05
N ASN A 85 10.85 -10.59 13.61
CA ASN A 85 12.27 -10.21 13.60
C ASN A 85 12.80 -9.88 12.20
N ALA A 86 11.96 -9.83 11.17
CA ALA A 86 12.42 -9.48 9.83
C ALA A 86 12.96 -8.04 9.80
N PRO A 87 14.06 -7.75 9.06
CA PRO A 87 14.61 -6.40 8.94
C PRO A 87 13.59 -5.36 8.48
N ILE A 88 12.62 -5.77 7.65
CA ILE A 88 11.55 -4.91 7.14
C ILE A 88 10.36 -4.77 8.10
N ALA A 89 10.25 -5.57 9.16
CA ALA A 89 9.09 -5.59 10.06
C ALA A 89 8.80 -4.21 10.67
N LYS A 90 9.83 -3.41 10.96
CA LYS A 90 9.65 -2.02 11.44
C LYS A 90 8.94 -1.15 10.40
N ARG A 91 9.31 -1.25 9.13
CA ARG A 91 8.67 -0.52 8.03
C ARG A 91 7.23 -0.97 7.82
N VAL A 92 6.98 -2.28 7.85
CA VAL A 92 5.62 -2.83 7.74
C VAL A 92 4.73 -2.35 8.89
N ARG A 93 5.24 -2.26 10.13
CA ARG A 93 4.50 -1.67 11.27
C ARG A 93 4.15 -0.20 11.04
N MET A 94 5.09 0.60 10.53
CA MET A 94 4.81 2.01 10.20
C MET A 94 3.72 2.12 9.12
N LEU A 95 3.79 1.30 8.08
CA LEU A 95 2.76 1.24 7.04
C LEU A 95 1.39 0.82 7.60
N GLN A 96 1.36 -0.15 8.54
CA GLN A 96 0.13 -0.56 9.22
C GLN A 96 -0.49 0.60 10.00
N MET A 97 0.33 1.40 10.71
CA MET A 97 -0.14 2.58 11.45
C MET A 97 -0.68 3.66 10.51
N ALA A 98 0.01 3.95 9.40
CA ALA A 98 -0.47 4.90 8.39
C ALA A 98 -1.81 4.45 7.77
N THR A 99 -1.91 3.16 7.43
CA THR A 99 -3.15 2.55 6.94
C THR A 99 -4.28 2.69 7.96
N GLN A 100 -3.99 2.48 9.25
CA GLN A 100 -4.97 2.64 10.33
C GLN A 100 -5.41 4.09 10.50
N SER A 101 -4.51 5.07 10.36
CA SER A 101 -4.87 6.49 10.48
C SER A 101 -5.78 6.97 9.35
N LEU A 102 -5.72 6.36 8.16
CA LEU A 102 -6.62 6.67 7.05
C LEU A 102 -8.00 6.01 7.20
N LEU A 103 -8.13 5.04 8.10
CA LEU A 103 -9.40 4.38 8.44
C LEU A 103 -10.14 5.05 9.61
N ALA A 104 -9.47 5.94 10.36
CA ALA A 104 -10.00 6.65 11.52
C ALA A 104 -10.79 7.90 11.11
#